data_AF-A0A248YSX4-F1
#
_entry.id   AF-A0A248YSX4-F1
#
_cell.length_a   1.000
_cell.length_b   1.000
_cell.length_c   1.000
_cell.angle_alpha   90.00
_cell.angle_beta   90.00
_cell.angle_gamma   90.00
#
_symmetry.space_group_name_H-M   'P 1'
#
loop_
_entity.id
_entity.type
_entity.pdbx_description
1 polymer ?
#
loop_
_entity_poly.entity_id
_entity_poly.type
_entity_poly.pdbx_seq_one_letter_code
_entity_poly.pdbx_strand_id
1 'polypeptide(L)' 'MSDEKRYQVVINDEEQYSIWPAEQQPPAGWRADGTVGTQTECVEHIDQV' A
#
# COMPACT_ATOMS: atom_id res chain seq x y z
N MET A 1 13.55 -19.03 2.25
CA MET A 1 12.24 -18.63 2.81
C MET A 1 11.86 -17.35 2.08
N SER A 2 11.07 -17.46 1.00
CA SER A 2 10.64 -16.28 0.25
C SER A 2 9.69 -15.49 1.14
N ASP A 3 10.07 -14.25 1.40
CA ASP A 3 9.33 -13.28 2.18
C ASP A 3 7.99 -13.04 1.48
N GLU A 4 6.91 -13.65 1.98
CA GLU A 4 5.52 -13.40 1.55
C GLU A 4 5.07 -12.01 2.02
N LYS A 5 5.87 -10.98 1.72
CA LYS A 5 5.62 -9.59 2.12
C LYS A 5 4.36 -9.13 1.41
N ARG A 6 3.30 -9.03 2.19
CA ARG A 6 2.08 -8.35 1.79
C ARG A 6 2.33 -6.85 1.90
N TYR A 7 1.92 -6.13 0.89
CA TYR A 7 1.92 -4.68 0.84
C TYR A 7 0.48 -4.19 0.85
N GLN A 8 0.29 -2.97 1.31
CA GLN A 8 -0.97 -2.26 1.33
C GLN A 8 -0.77 -0.93 0.63
N VAL A 9 -1.78 -0.49 -0.10
CA VAL A 9 -1.83 0.85 -0.66
C VAL A 9 -2.23 1.80 0.46
N VAL A 10 -1.40 2.82 0.66
CA VAL A 10 -1.67 3.92 1.59
C VAL A 10 -1.82 5.19 0.79
N ILE A 11 -2.77 6.02 1.20
CA ILE A 11 -3.02 7.34 0.64
C ILE A 11 -2.84 8.38 1.73
N ASN A 12 -2.26 9.54 1.39
CA ASN A 12 -2.16 10.67 2.32
C ASN A 12 -3.28 11.69 2.09
N ASP A 13 -3.30 12.75 2.90
CA ASP A 13 -4.27 13.85 2.74
C ASP A 13 -4.04 14.70 1.47
N GLU A 14 -2.90 14.53 0.80
CA GLU A 14 -2.56 15.17 -0.49
C GLU A 14 -2.93 14.29 -1.71
N GLU A 15 -3.73 13.24 -1.50
CA GLU A 15 -4.17 12.28 -2.53
C GLU A 15 -3.01 11.55 -3.23
N GLN A 16 -1.86 11.43 -2.56
CA GLN A 16 -0.72 10.66 -3.05
C GLN A 16 -0.81 9.22 -2.59
N TYR A 17 -0.68 8.29 -3.53
CA TYR A 17 -0.62 6.86 -3.26
C TYR A 17 0.82 6.41 -3.02
N SER A 18 1.02 5.54 -2.04
CA SER A 18 2.28 4.84 -1.81
C SER A 18 2.02 3.41 -1.36
N ILE A 19 3.01 2.57 -1.57
CA ILE A 19 2.98 1.16 -1.15
C ILE A 19 3.69 1.04 0.19
N TRP A 20 3.00 0.50 1.18
CA TRP A 20 3.55 0.28 2.52
C TRP A 20 3.46 -1.19 2.89
N PRO A 21 4.36 -1.75 3.72
CA PRO A 21 4.23 -3.12 4.18
C PRO A 21 2.93 -3.31 4.99
N ALA A 22 2.14 -4.33 4.65
CA ALA A 22 0.87 -4.64 5.31
C ALA A 22 1.05 -5.08 6.78
N GLU A 23 2.24 -5.60 7.09
CA GLU A 23 2.71 -5.99 8.41
C GLU A 23 3.10 -4.80 9.31
N GLN A 24 3.22 -3.59 8.74
CA GLN A 24 3.56 -2.37 9.47
C GLN A 24 2.41 -1.38 9.43
N GLN A 25 2.25 -0.63 10.53
CA GLN A 25 1.30 0.48 10.56
C GLN A 25 1.85 1.66 9.73
N PRO A 26 1.00 2.34 8.94
CA PRO A 26 1.42 3.52 8.21
C PRO A 26 1.76 4.68 9.15
N PRO A 27 2.68 5.56 8.75
CA PRO A 27 3.00 6.76 9.53
C PRO A 27 1.80 7.73 9.62
N ALA A 28 1.82 8.61 10.61
CA ALA A 28 0.76 9.60 10.80
C ALA A 28 0.60 10.49 9.55
N GLY A 29 -0.64 10.68 9.10
CA GLY A 29 -0.97 11.37 7.84
C GLY A 29 -1.12 10.43 6.64
N TRP A 30 -0.83 9.13 6.80
CA TRP A 30 -1.09 8.11 5.80
C TRP A 30 -2.19 7.17 6.29
N ARG A 31 -3.17 6.90 5.44
CA ARG A 31 -4.29 5.99 5.69
C ARG A 31 -4.25 4.85 4.70
N ALA A 32 -4.51 3.63 5.15
CA ALA A 32 -4.66 2.51 4.24
C ALA A 32 -5.91 2.72 3.39
N ASP A 33 -5.76 2.60 2.07
CA ASP A 33 -6.87 2.72 1.11
C ASP A 33 -7.82 1.50 1.20
N GLY A 34 -7.28 0.36 1.66
CA GLY A 34 -8.00 -0.91 1.81
C GLY A 34 -7.50 -1.99 0.86
N THR A 35 -6.74 -1.60 -0.16
CA THR A 35 -6.06 -2.52 -1.08
C THR A 35 -4.83 -3.13 -0.39
N VAL A 36 -4.82 -4.46 -0.27
CA VAL A 36 -3.71 -5.25 0.31
C VAL A 36 -3.42 -6.43 -0.60
N GLY A 37 -2.16 -6.60 -1.00
CA GLY A 37 -1.76 -7.66 -1.92
C GLY A 37 -0.25 -7.75 -2.06
N THR A 38 0.22 -8.29 -3.16
CA THR A 38 1.63 -8.23 -3.52
C THR A 38 2.03 -6.80 -3.95
N GLN A 39 3.32 -6.52 -3.99
CA GLN A 39 3.82 -5.23 -4.49
C GLN A 39 3.30 -4.94 -5.91
N THR A 40 3.28 -5.96 -6.77
CA THR A 40 2.77 -5.85 -8.15
C THR A 40 1.29 -5.50 -8.18
N GLU A 41 0.44 -6.24 -7.45
CA GLU A 41 -1.00 -5.95 -7.39
C GLU A 41 -1.29 -4.54 -6.87
N CYS A 42 -0.54 -4.08 -5.86
CA CYS A 42 -0.71 -2.73 -5.33
C CYS A 42 -0.30 -1.65 -6.34
N VAL A 43 0.79 -1.84 -7.09
CA VAL A 43 1.24 -0.89 -8.11
C VAL A 43 0.29 -0.87 -9.30
N GLU A 44 -0.18 -2.03 -9.76
CA GLU A 44 -1.17 -2.13 -10.84
C GLU A 44 -2.50 -1.47 -10.44
N HIS A 45 -2.91 -1.59 -9.17
CA HIS A 45 -4.07 -0.87 -8.66
C HIS A 45 -3.88 0.65 -8.72
N ILE A 46 -2.72 1.16 -8.30
CA ILE A 46 -2.41 2.61 -8.34
C ILE A 46 -2.41 3.15 -9.78
N ASP A 47 -1.97 2.37 -10.77
CA ASP A 47 -1.97 2.77 -12.19
C ASP A 47 -3.38 2.77 -12.82
N GLN A 48 -4.32 2.01 -12.24
CA GLN A 48 -5.70 1.89 -12.71
C GLN A 48 -6.66 2.93 -12.09
N VAL A 49 -6.24 3.65 -11.04
CA VAL A 49 -7.07 4.62 -10.28
C VAL A 49 -6.87 6.04 -10.77
#